data_AF-A0A0C9Z321-F1
#
_entry.id   AF-A0A0C9Z321-F1
#
_cell.length_a   1.000
_cell.length_b   1.000
_cell.length_c   1.000
_cell.angle_alpha   90.00
_cell.angle_beta   90.00
_cell.angle_gamma   90.00
#
_symmetry.space_group_name_H-M   'P 1'
#
loop_
_entity.id
_entity.type
_entity.pdbx_description
1 polymer ?
#
loop_
_entity_poly.entity_id
_entity_poly.type
_entity_poly.pdbx_seq_one_letter_code
_entity_poly.pdbx_strand_id
1 'polypeptide(L)' 'ILLSPEQLESLGFRSVVDNKAFSARLCVMVVDEAHLIDLWGLSIRPSYKKIGWMRSRAGRHVPVLAVTAMLQKKSEAEV' A
#
# COMPACT_ATOMS: atom_id res chain seq x y z
N ILE A 1 -3.36 11.11 7.45
CA ILE A 1 -4.29 9.98 7.72
C ILE A 1 -3.43 8.74 7.90
N LEU A 2 -3.54 8.06 9.03
CA LEU A 2 -2.86 6.80 9.30
C LEU A 2 -3.90 5.69 9.35
N LEU A 3 -3.63 4.59 8.67
CA LEU A 3 -4.57 3.49 8.51
C LEU A 3 -3.82 2.17 8.56
N SER A 4 -4.45 1.16 9.15
CA SER A 4 -4.04 -0.22 8.93
C SER A 4 -4.45 -0.66 7.52
N PRO A 5 -3.75 -1.65 6.92
CA PRO A 5 -4.11 -2.18 5.61
C PRO A 5 -5.54 -2.74 5.54
N GLU A 6 -6.08 -3.24 6.65
CA GLU A 6 -7.46 -3.77 6.74
C GLU A 6 -8.51 -2.68 6.56
N GLN A 7 -8.20 -1.43 6.94
CA GLN A 7 -9.12 -0.31 6.83
C GLN A 7 -9.28 0.18 5.39
N LEU A 8 -8.39 -0.21 4.48
CA LEU A 8 -8.45 0.15 3.06
C LEU A 8 -9.74 -0.34 2.39
N GLU A 9 -10.39 -1.37 2.93
CA GLU A 9 -11.65 -1.91 2.38
C GLU A 9 -12.91 -1.36 3.05
N SER A 10 -12.77 -0.58 4.13
CA SER A 10 -13.92 -0.01 4.81
C SER A 10 -14.71 0.91 3.88
N LEU A 11 -16.04 0.81 3.91
CA LEU A 11 -16.92 1.64 3.06
C LEU A 11 -16.68 3.14 3.28
N GLY A 12 -16.40 3.54 4.53
CA GLY A 12 -16.09 4.92 4.87
C GLY A 12 -14.77 5.39 4.28
N PHE A 13 -13.73 4.56 4.23
CA PHE A 13 -12.47 4.97 3.60
C PHE A 13 -12.57 4.99 2.08
N ARG A 14 -13.31 4.05 1.48
CA ARG A 14 -13.56 4.03 0.03
C ARG A 14 -14.22 5.32 -0.44
N SER A 15 -15.25 5.80 0.27
CA SER A 15 -15.92 7.06 -0.09
C SER A 15 -14.99 8.29 0.00
N VAL A 16 -14.05 8.29 0.95
CA VAL A 16 -13.03 9.35 1.06
C VAL A 16 -12.08 9.34 -0.13
N VAL A 17 -11.60 8.15 -0.52
CA VAL A 17 -10.62 8.01 -1.62
C VAL A 17 -11.25 8.23 -3.00
N ASP A 18 -12.53 7.90 -3.17
CA ASP A 18 -13.27 8.18 -4.41
C ASP A 18 -13.66 9.67 -4.55
N ASN A 19 -13.53 10.46 -3.48
CA ASN A 19 -13.76 11.90 -3.52
C ASN A 19 -12.61 12.61 -4.27
N LYS A 20 -12.91 13.16 -5.44
CA LYS A 20 -11.93 13.87 -6.29
C LYS A 20 -11.22 15.03 -5.59
N ALA A 21 -11.92 15.77 -4.74
CA ALA A 21 -11.32 16.89 -4.02
C ALA A 21 -10.31 16.42 -2.98
N PHE A 22 -10.57 15.26 -2.34
CA PHE A 22 -9.60 14.62 -1.46
C PHE A 22 -8.39 14.14 -2.26
N SER A 23 -8.60 13.38 -3.33
CA SER A 23 -7.52 12.81 -4.14
C SER A 23 -6.63 13.88 -4.80
N ALA A 24 -7.20 15.02 -5.21
CA ALA A 24 -6.42 16.15 -5.73
C ALA A 24 -5.51 16.83 -4.68
N ARG A 25 -5.73 16.58 -3.39
CA ARG A 25 -4.91 17.10 -2.28
C ARG A 25 -3.98 16.05 -1.69
N LEU A 26 -3.96 14.82 -2.23
CA LEU A 26 -3.01 13.81 -1.78
C LEU A 26 -1.61 14.19 -2.24
N CYS A 27 -0.70 14.38 -1.29
CA CYS A 27 0.69 14.75 -1.60
C CYS A 27 1.64 13.53 -1.62
N VAL A 28 1.36 12.52 -0.80
CA VAL A 28 2.21 11.31 -0.70
C VAL A 28 1.40 10.15 -0.15
N MET A 29 1.70 8.96 -0.65
CA MET A 29 1.25 7.70 -0.09
C MET A 29 2.45 7.00 0.54
N VAL A 30 2.41 6.77 1.85
CA VAL A 30 3.46 6.05 2.57
C VAL A 30 2.97 4.64 2.86
N VAL A 31 3.80 3.65 2.55
CA VAL A 31 3.59 2.25 2.91
C VAL A 31 4.69 1.87 3.88
N ASP A 32 4.32 1.69 5.14
CA ASP A 32 5.21 1.13 6.15
C ASP A 32 5.22 -0.40 6.08
N GLU A 33 6.29 -1.04 6.54
CA GLU A 33 6.51 -2.48 6.44
C GLU A 33 6.22 -3.07 5.06
N ALA A 34 6.72 -2.37 4.02
CA ALA A 34 6.48 -2.73 2.63
C ALA A 34 6.93 -4.16 2.27
N HIS A 35 7.81 -4.77 3.07
CA HIS A 35 8.17 -6.18 2.93
C HIS A 35 6.95 -7.12 3.00
N LEU A 36 5.89 -6.78 3.75
CA LEU A 36 4.69 -7.62 3.89
C LEU A 36 3.85 -7.76 2.60
N ILE A 37 4.17 -6.97 1.56
CA ILE A 37 3.53 -7.08 0.25
C ILE A 37 3.95 -8.36 -0.47
N ASP A 38 5.23 -8.72 -0.41
CA ASP A 38 5.80 -9.76 -1.29
C ASP A 38 7.09 -10.42 -0.76
N LEU A 39 7.45 -10.31 0.54
CA LEU A 39 8.66 -11.00 1.00
C LEU A 39 8.42 -12.51 1.13
N TRP A 40 9.25 -13.25 0.40
CA TRP A 40 9.32 -14.71 0.29
C TRP A 40 9.88 -15.39 1.57
N GLY A 41 9.78 -14.74 2.73
CA GLY A 41 10.34 -15.20 3.99
C GLY A 41 9.50 -14.73 5.18
N LEU A 42 9.04 -15.72 5.95
CA LEU A 42 8.42 -15.65 7.28
C LEU A 42 6.95 -15.18 7.40
N SER A 43 6.41 -14.25 6.60
CA SER A 43 4.95 -13.95 6.58
C SER A 43 4.51 -12.98 5.47
N ILE A 44 3.53 -13.38 4.65
CA ILE A 44 2.77 -12.48 3.76
C ILE A 44 1.49 -12.06 4.49
N ARG A 45 1.15 -10.77 4.47
CA ARG A 45 -0.12 -10.30 5.05
C ARG A 45 -1.13 -9.99 3.94
N PRO A 46 -2.22 -10.75 3.79
CA PRO A 46 -3.16 -10.59 2.67
C PRO A 46 -3.73 -9.18 2.50
N SER A 47 -3.89 -8.44 3.59
CA SER A 47 -4.38 -7.05 3.56
C SER A 47 -3.42 -6.09 2.85
N TYR A 48 -2.11 -6.37 2.83
CA TYR A 48 -1.12 -5.57 2.10
C TYR A 48 -1.25 -5.69 0.57
N LYS A 49 -1.82 -6.79 0.04
CA LYS A 49 -2.09 -6.93 -1.41
C LYS A 49 -3.04 -5.85 -1.94
N LYS A 50 -3.81 -5.20 -1.05
CA LYS A 50 -4.78 -4.15 -1.38
C LYS A 50 -4.14 -2.77 -1.58
N ILE A 51 -2.85 -2.62 -1.27
CA ILE A 51 -2.11 -1.38 -1.50
C ILE A 51 -2.13 -0.98 -2.99
N GLY A 52 -2.09 -1.96 -3.91
CA GLY A 52 -2.21 -1.71 -5.35
C GLY A 52 -3.56 -1.06 -5.74
N TRP A 53 -4.66 -1.46 -5.07
CA TRP A 53 -5.97 -0.83 -5.25
C TRP A 53 -5.92 0.64 -4.84
N MET A 54 -5.33 0.96 -3.68
CA MET A 54 -5.22 2.34 -3.22
C MET A 54 -4.35 3.17 -4.17
N ARG A 55 -3.20 2.62 -4.62
CA ARG A 55 -2.33 3.29 -5.59
C ARG A 55 -3.06 3.66 -6.88
N SER A 56 -3.96 2.81 -7.36
CA SER A 56 -4.76 3.11 -8.56
C SER A 56 -5.71 4.30 -8.37
N ARG A 57 -6.15 4.60 -7.14
CA ARG A 57 -7.05 5.72 -6.83
C ARG A 57 -6.32 7.00 -6.44
N ALA A 58 -5.17 6.91 -5.78
CA ALA A 58 -4.37 8.08 -5.39
C ALA A 58 -3.99 8.94 -6.60
N GLY A 59 -3.86 8.32 -7.78
CA GLY A 59 -3.50 8.98 -9.02
C GLY A 59 -1.99 8.98 -9.26
N ARG A 60 -1.60 9.13 -10.53
CA ARG A 60 -0.20 8.99 -10.96
C ARG A 60 0.73 10.09 -10.43
N HIS A 61 0.17 11.24 -10.07
CA HIS A 61 0.90 12.39 -9.55
C HIS A 61 1.35 12.20 -8.08
N VAL A 62 0.73 11.28 -7.35
CA VAL A 62 1.06 11.04 -5.95
C VAL A 62 2.27 10.09 -5.87
N PRO A 63 3.43 10.55 -5.34
CA PRO A 63 4.56 9.67 -5.07
C PRO A 63 4.21 8.63 -4.01
N VAL A 64 4.81 7.45 -4.14
CA VAL A 64 4.75 6.40 -3.11
C VAL A 64 6.10 6.27 -2.45
N LEU A 65 6.11 6.38 -1.13
CA LEU A 65 7.26 6.08 -0.27
C LEU A 65 7.02 4.73 0.39
N ALA A 66 7.79 3.73 0.02
CA ALA A 66 7.80 2.44 0.69
C ALA A 66 8.94 2.40 1.71
N VAL A 67 8.62 2.13 2.96
CA VAL A 67 9.58 2.05 4.06
C VAL A 67 9.52 0.65 4.64
N THR A 68 10.69 0.11 4.98
CA THR A 68 10.76 -1.11 5.77
C THR A 68 12.10 -1.20 6.49
N ALA A 69 12.09 -1.85 7.66
CA ALA A 69 13.31 -2.20 8.38
C ALA A 69 13.97 -3.49 7.86
N MET A 70 13.22 -4.40 7.24
CA MET A 70 13.71 -5.71 6.80
C MET A 70 13.46 -5.93 5.31
N LEU A 71 14.54 -6.03 4.53
CA LEU A 71 14.49 -6.44 3.14
C LEU A 71 15.39 -7.67 2.95
N GLN A 72 14.81 -8.79 2.58
CA GLN A 72 15.55 -10.00 2.25
C GLN A 72 15.80 -10.04 0.74
N LYS A 73 16.98 -10.54 0.35
CA LYS A 73 17.34 -10.73 -1.05
C LYS A 73 16.40 -11.81 -1.64
N LYS A 74 15.80 -11.54 -2.79
CA LYS A 74 15.07 -12.57 -3.55
C LYS A 74 16.05 -13.70 -3.87
N SER A 75 15.83 -14.90 -3.33
CA SER A 75 16.56 -16.08 -3.78
C SER A 75 16.12 -16.41 -5.21
N GLU A 76 17.06 -16.61 -6.13
CA GLU A 76 16.82 -16.97 -7.54
C GLU A 76 16.23 -18.39 -7.72
N ALA A 77 15.63 -18.98 -6.69
CA ALA A 77 15.06 -20.31 -6.77
C ALA A 77 13.60 -20.21 -7.26
N GLU A 78 13.36 -20.92 -8.37
CA GLU A 78 12.07 -21.26 -8.98
C GLU A 78 11.57 -20.29 -10.08
N VAL A 79 12.15 -20.49 -11.26
CA VAL A 79 11.48 -20.41 -12.57
C VAL A 79 10.72 -21.71 -12.80
#